data_AF-A0A1W6N5D1-F1
#
_entry.id   AF-A0A1W6N5D1-F1
#
_cell.length_a   1.000
_cell.length_b   1.000
_cell.length_c   1.000
_cell.angle_alpha   90.00
_cell.angle_beta   90.00
_cell.angle_gamma   90.00
#
_symmetry.space_group_name_H-M   'P 1'
#
loop_
_entity.id
_entity.type
_entity.pdbx_description
1 polymer ?
#
loop_
_entity_poly.entity_id
_entity_poly.type
_entity_poly.pdbx_seq_one_letter_code
_entity_poly.pdbx_strand_id
1 'polypeptide(L)'
;MENKSKTIIIAECGVNHNGDINLAKEMIDVASDAKADYVKFQTFKTELLSTADAPMSDYQVRNLGKVDSQFNMLKNLEFSAEQFHILKDYCDSRKIPFLSTPFDFESLDLLINLDVDMIKISSGDLTNGPLLFKAAKSQKKIIISTGMATFEEIKKALSVLAWGYFYPNQEPINFSSMMNFFATKEAQSIINAKVYILQCTSEYPTPSNLVNLNTLKTLKSQFNASVGFSDHTLGYHIAIAAVAMGAAIIEKHFTLNRDFVGPDHKASLMPKELKEMITQIREVENALGDGIKQPVGNEIETARLVRKALYANNNITKDQRISPGDIQVLRPYNGNLEPNAYWDIVNTPAKKDYRKGDPL
;
A
#
# COMPACT_ATOMS: atom_id res chain seq x y z
N MET A 1 -11.30 -6.73 18.89
CA MET A 1 -10.75 -5.76 17.93
C MET A 1 -10.47 -6.55 16.67
N GLU A 2 -11.18 -6.30 15.57
CA GLU A 2 -10.82 -6.90 14.29
C GLU A 2 -9.36 -6.55 14.00
N ASN A 3 -8.55 -7.57 13.76
CA ASN A 3 -7.14 -7.43 13.49
C ASN A 3 -7.01 -6.67 12.15
N LYS A 4 -6.83 -5.35 12.20
CA LYS A 4 -6.62 -4.56 11.00
C LYS A 4 -5.44 -5.16 10.24
N SER A 5 -5.68 -5.52 8.98
CA SER A 5 -4.63 -6.11 8.15
C SER A 5 -3.48 -5.12 8.03
N LYS A 6 -2.35 -5.46 8.62
CA LYS A 6 -1.07 -4.76 8.48
C LYS A 6 -0.68 -4.71 6.99
N THR A 7 -0.30 -3.54 6.50
CA THR A 7 0.25 -3.34 5.16
C THR A 7 1.55 -4.12 5.02
N ILE A 8 1.65 -4.91 3.94
CA ILE A 8 2.87 -5.63 3.56
C ILE A 8 3.84 -4.65 2.93
N ILE A 9 5.08 -4.61 3.40
CA ILE A 9 6.14 -3.76 2.85
C ILE A 9 7.19 -4.61 2.16
N ILE A 10 7.38 -4.35 0.86
CA ILE A 10 8.32 -5.01 -0.01
C ILE A 10 9.50 -4.06 -0.26
N ALA A 11 10.68 -4.46 0.23
CA ALA A 11 11.94 -3.80 -0.10
C ALA A 11 12.45 -4.37 -1.43
N GLU A 12 12.28 -3.61 -2.50
CA GLU A 12 12.67 -4.02 -3.85
C GLU A 12 14.16 -3.75 -4.07
N CYS A 13 14.95 -4.81 -4.15
CA CYS A 13 16.32 -4.74 -4.64
C CYS A 13 16.35 -4.54 -6.15
N GLY A 14 15.38 -5.14 -6.86
CA GLY A 14 15.33 -5.12 -8.32
C GLY A 14 16.65 -5.62 -8.90
N VAL A 15 17.29 -4.78 -9.71
CA VAL A 15 18.63 -5.00 -10.28
C VAL A 15 19.74 -4.16 -9.65
N ASN A 16 19.48 -3.47 -8.54
CA ASN A 16 20.47 -2.59 -7.86
C ASN A 16 21.65 -3.36 -7.22
N HIS A 17 21.65 -4.69 -7.31
CA HIS A 17 22.78 -5.54 -6.96
C HIS A 17 23.86 -5.55 -8.06
N ASN A 18 23.62 -4.95 -9.23
CA ASN A 18 24.62 -4.78 -10.31
C ASN A 18 25.32 -6.08 -10.73
N GLY A 19 24.61 -7.21 -10.70
CA GLY A 19 25.17 -8.54 -11.00
C GLY A 19 26.11 -9.11 -9.91
N ASP A 20 26.27 -8.45 -8.77
CA ASP A 20 27.10 -8.91 -7.64
C ASP A 20 26.25 -9.56 -6.55
N ILE A 21 26.50 -10.85 -6.30
CA ILE A 21 25.79 -11.63 -5.28
C ILE A 21 26.11 -11.18 -3.85
N ASN A 22 27.31 -10.67 -3.58
CA ASN A 22 27.66 -10.17 -2.25
C ASN A 22 26.91 -8.87 -1.96
N LEU A 23 26.80 -8.01 -2.97
CA LEU A 23 25.98 -6.81 -2.89
C LEU A 23 24.50 -7.15 -2.64
N ALA A 24 23.97 -8.15 -3.36
CA ALA A 24 22.62 -8.66 -3.13
C ALA A 24 22.41 -9.17 -1.69
N LYS A 25 23.39 -9.87 -1.10
CA LYS A 25 23.34 -10.32 0.31
C LYS A 25 23.34 -9.15 1.29
N GLU A 26 24.18 -8.14 1.08
CA GLU A 26 24.19 -6.94 1.92
C GLU A 26 22.84 -6.19 1.84
N MET A 27 22.22 -6.14 0.66
CA MET A 27 20.87 -5.60 0.50
C MET A 27 19.82 -6.41 1.29
N ILE A 28 19.92 -7.74 1.32
CA ILE A 28 19.04 -8.61 2.15
C ILE A 28 19.21 -8.27 3.63
N ASP A 29 20.45 -8.06 4.09
CA ASP A 29 20.72 -7.67 5.48
C ASP A 29 20.04 -6.34 5.82
N VAL A 30 20.18 -5.33 4.95
CA VAL A 30 19.51 -4.03 5.10
C VAL A 30 17.98 -4.17 5.17
N ALA A 31 17.38 -4.95 4.28
CA ALA A 31 15.93 -5.15 4.27
C ALA A 31 15.43 -5.85 5.54
N SER A 32 16.15 -6.89 6.01
CA SER A 32 15.83 -7.61 7.24
C SER A 32 15.99 -6.73 8.49
N ASP A 33 17.05 -5.94 8.56
CA ASP A 33 17.34 -5.04 9.69
C ASP A 33 16.33 -3.87 9.74
N ALA A 34 15.87 -3.40 8.57
CA ALA A 34 14.82 -2.41 8.44
C ALA A 34 13.42 -2.97 8.77
N LYS A 35 13.27 -4.30 8.91
CA LYS A 35 12.00 -5.01 9.17
C LYS A 35 11.00 -4.91 8.01
N ALA A 36 11.50 -4.97 6.78
CA ALA A 36 10.64 -5.20 5.62
C ALA A 36 9.96 -6.58 5.74
N ASP A 37 8.74 -6.71 5.21
CA ASP A 37 8.02 -7.98 5.24
C ASP A 37 8.51 -8.93 4.12
N TYR A 38 9.01 -8.37 3.01
CA TYR A 38 9.67 -9.12 1.93
C TYR A 38 10.88 -8.35 1.41
N VAL A 39 11.89 -9.08 0.94
CA VAL A 39 12.92 -8.57 0.03
C VAL A 39 12.64 -9.11 -1.37
N LYS A 40 12.65 -8.24 -2.38
CA LYS A 40 12.26 -8.60 -3.75
C LYS A 40 13.39 -8.41 -4.75
N PHE A 41 13.53 -9.39 -5.65
CA PHE A 41 14.47 -9.37 -6.78
C PHE A 41 13.72 -9.45 -8.12
N GLN A 42 14.49 -9.44 -9.21
CA GLN A 42 14.01 -9.67 -10.57
C GLN A 42 14.70 -10.92 -11.13
N THR A 43 13.92 -11.89 -11.60
CA THR A 43 14.42 -13.17 -12.14
C THR A 43 14.09 -13.24 -13.63
N PHE A 44 15.13 -13.29 -14.45
CA PHE A 44 15.00 -13.31 -15.90
C PHE A 44 16.15 -14.08 -16.54
N LYS A 45 15.88 -14.66 -17.72
CA LYS A 45 16.90 -14.97 -18.72
C LYS A 45 16.85 -13.90 -19.79
N THR A 46 17.96 -13.21 -20.02
CA THR A 46 18.01 -12.04 -20.90
C THR A 46 17.54 -12.40 -22.32
N GLU A 47 17.91 -13.59 -22.81
CA GLU A 47 17.53 -14.12 -24.12
C GLU A 47 16.04 -14.41 -24.28
N LEU A 48 15.30 -14.59 -23.17
CA LEU A 48 13.86 -14.84 -23.17
C LEU A 48 13.05 -13.56 -22.88
N LEU A 49 13.70 -12.52 -22.36
CA LEU A 49 13.08 -11.26 -21.99
C LEU A 49 13.20 -10.19 -23.07
N SER A 50 14.39 -10.05 -23.68
CA SER A 50 14.71 -8.91 -24.53
C SER A 50 15.35 -9.36 -25.84
N THR A 51 15.02 -8.69 -26.95
CA THR A 51 15.72 -8.92 -28.22
C THR A 51 17.08 -8.24 -28.19
N ALA A 52 18.04 -8.74 -28.99
CA ALA A 52 19.41 -8.21 -29.01
C ALA A 52 19.46 -6.68 -29.28
N ASP A 53 18.56 -6.19 -30.13
CA ASP A 53 18.47 -4.78 -30.54
C ASP A 53 17.38 -3.99 -29.79
N ALA A 54 16.78 -4.56 -28.74
CA ALA A 54 15.74 -3.88 -27.98
C ALA A 54 16.29 -2.54 -27.42
N PRO A 55 15.62 -1.41 -27.69
CA PRO A 55 16.08 -0.13 -27.19
C PRO A 55 15.87 -0.05 -25.67
N MET A 56 16.80 0.60 -24.99
CA MET A 56 16.56 1.05 -23.61
C MET A 56 15.45 2.09 -23.58
N SER A 57 14.72 2.15 -22.47
CA SER A 57 13.74 3.21 -22.24
C SER A 57 14.42 4.57 -22.01
N ASP A 58 13.66 5.66 -22.16
CA ASP A 58 14.18 7.02 -21.94
C ASP A 58 14.78 7.20 -20.54
N TYR A 59 14.17 6.62 -19.51
CA TYR A 59 14.72 6.71 -18.15
C TYR A 59 16.02 5.90 -18.00
N GLN A 60 16.14 4.75 -18.65
CA GLN A 60 17.35 3.93 -18.61
C GLN A 60 18.52 4.67 -19.28
N VAL A 61 18.28 5.24 -20.47
CA VAL A 61 19.27 6.08 -21.17
C VAL A 61 19.69 7.27 -20.30
N ARG A 62 18.73 8.01 -19.72
CA ARG A 62 19.00 9.16 -18.83
C ARG A 62 19.77 8.76 -17.57
N ASN A 63 19.42 7.63 -16.95
CA ASN A 63 20.00 7.22 -15.68
C ASN A 63 21.41 6.64 -15.83
N LEU A 64 21.64 5.85 -16.88
CA LEU A 64 22.94 5.28 -17.21
C LEU A 64 23.88 6.28 -17.92
N GLY A 65 23.34 7.34 -18.52
CA GLY A 65 24.13 8.34 -19.26
C GLY A 65 24.75 7.80 -20.55
N LYS A 66 24.29 6.65 -21.04
CA LYS A 66 24.72 6.04 -22.29
C LYS A 66 23.53 5.45 -23.06
N VAL A 67 23.67 5.37 -24.38
CA VAL A 67 22.77 4.59 -25.24
C VAL A 67 23.44 3.26 -25.53
N ASP A 68 22.69 2.19 -25.35
CA ASP A 68 23.08 0.78 -25.48
C ASP A 68 21.80 -0.03 -25.74
N SER A 69 21.90 -1.33 -26.01
CA SER A 69 20.71 -2.19 -26.04
C SER A 69 20.29 -2.57 -24.62
N GLN A 70 18.99 -2.74 -24.43
CA GLN A 70 18.45 -3.23 -23.17
C GLN A 70 18.97 -4.64 -22.86
N PHE A 71 19.18 -5.47 -23.90
CA PHE A 71 19.80 -6.78 -23.78
C PHE A 71 21.16 -6.72 -23.10
N ASN A 72 22.08 -5.87 -23.59
CA ASN A 72 23.43 -5.76 -23.01
C ASN A 72 23.40 -5.29 -21.56
N MET A 73 22.51 -4.35 -21.24
CA MET A 73 22.32 -3.88 -19.86
C MET A 73 21.85 -5.05 -18.97
N LEU A 74 20.79 -5.75 -19.36
CA LEU A 74 20.20 -6.85 -18.59
C LEU A 74 21.17 -8.02 -18.44
N LYS A 75 21.98 -8.32 -19.46
CA LYS A 75 22.91 -9.46 -19.40
C LYS A 75 23.95 -9.34 -18.28
N ASN A 76 24.36 -8.11 -17.98
CA ASN A 76 25.29 -7.84 -16.87
C ASN A 76 24.62 -7.92 -15.49
N LEU A 77 23.29 -7.94 -15.44
CA LEU A 77 22.48 -7.95 -14.23
C LEU A 77 21.86 -9.33 -13.97
N GLU A 78 21.98 -10.26 -14.92
CA GLU A 78 21.40 -11.59 -14.85
C GLU A 78 22.08 -12.45 -13.78
N PHE A 79 21.28 -13.00 -12.87
CA PHE A 79 21.72 -14.06 -11.96
C PHE A 79 21.33 -15.44 -12.48
N SER A 80 22.21 -16.41 -12.28
CA SER A 80 21.95 -17.82 -12.54
C SER A 80 20.97 -18.42 -11.51
N ALA A 81 20.38 -19.57 -11.86
CA ALA A 81 19.49 -20.31 -10.95
C ALA A 81 20.18 -20.67 -9.62
N GLU A 82 21.46 -21.08 -9.65
CA GLU A 82 22.26 -21.37 -8.45
C GLU A 82 22.39 -20.15 -7.54
N GLN A 83 22.62 -18.96 -8.12
CA GLN A 83 22.68 -17.72 -7.36
C GLN A 83 21.33 -17.39 -6.70
N PHE A 84 20.20 -17.65 -7.36
CA PHE A 84 18.88 -17.49 -6.72
C PHE A 84 18.64 -18.48 -5.57
N HIS A 85 19.10 -19.73 -5.67
CA HIS A 85 19.09 -20.66 -4.54
C HIS A 85 19.90 -20.11 -3.36
N ILE A 86 21.12 -19.62 -3.61
CA ILE A 86 21.96 -19.00 -2.57
C ILE A 86 21.27 -17.79 -1.92
N LEU A 87 20.63 -16.93 -2.71
CA LEU A 87 19.92 -15.76 -2.19
C LEU A 87 18.68 -16.15 -1.36
N LYS A 88 17.94 -17.17 -1.79
CA LYS A 88 16.79 -17.71 -1.04
C LYS A 88 17.24 -18.28 0.31
N ASP A 89 18.29 -19.09 0.33
CA ASP A 89 18.85 -19.65 1.57
C ASP A 89 19.36 -18.54 2.50
N TYR A 90 19.99 -17.50 1.93
CA TYR A 90 20.43 -16.35 2.70
C TYR A 90 19.26 -15.58 3.32
N CYS A 91 18.19 -15.35 2.56
CA CYS A 91 16.94 -14.75 3.05
C CYS A 91 16.35 -15.55 4.23
N ASP A 92 16.32 -16.88 4.12
CA ASP A 92 15.83 -17.77 5.18
C ASP A 92 16.70 -17.65 6.45
N SER A 93 18.03 -17.59 6.30
CA SER A 93 18.96 -17.38 7.42
C SER A 93 18.75 -16.02 8.11
N ARG A 94 18.37 -14.99 7.35
CA ARG A 94 18.06 -13.63 7.83
C ARG A 94 16.60 -13.45 8.24
N LYS A 95 15.78 -14.51 8.16
CA LYS A 95 14.35 -14.54 8.52
C LYS A 95 13.53 -13.46 7.81
N ILE A 96 13.86 -13.19 6.55
CA ILE A 96 13.07 -12.31 5.67
C ILE A 96 12.56 -13.12 4.48
N PRO A 97 11.25 -13.16 4.22
CA PRO A 97 10.70 -13.82 3.05
C PRO A 97 11.28 -13.28 1.73
N PHE A 98 11.66 -14.20 0.86
CA PHE A 98 12.12 -13.91 -0.50
C PHE A 98 10.94 -13.77 -1.45
N LEU A 99 10.95 -12.73 -2.27
CA LEU A 99 10.00 -12.50 -3.36
C LEU A 99 10.80 -12.22 -4.64
N SER A 100 10.21 -12.52 -5.80
CA SER A 100 10.80 -12.09 -7.06
C SER A 100 9.75 -11.88 -8.15
N THR A 101 10.14 -11.15 -9.18
CA THR A 101 9.38 -10.98 -10.43
C THR A 101 9.99 -11.84 -11.51
N PRO A 102 9.32 -12.90 -12.01
CA PRO A 102 9.76 -13.62 -13.19
C PRO A 102 9.36 -12.87 -14.46
N PHE A 103 10.26 -12.82 -15.44
CA PHE A 103 10.00 -12.19 -16.74
C PHE A 103 9.88 -13.17 -17.91
N ASP A 104 10.01 -14.46 -17.63
CA ASP A 104 9.90 -15.54 -18.60
C ASP A 104 9.44 -16.84 -17.91
N PHE A 105 9.11 -17.86 -18.70
CA PHE A 105 8.58 -19.12 -18.19
C PHE A 105 9.56 -19.93 -17.36
N GLU A 106 10.86 -19.87 -17.68
CA GLU A 106 11.89 -20.61 -16.95
C GLU A 106 12.17 -19.94 -15.60
N SER A 107 12.21 -18.62 -15.59
CA SER A 107 12.27 -17.80 -14.38
C SER A 107 11.07 -18.07 -13.48
N LEU A 108 9.86 -18.18 -14.04
CA LEU A 108 8.66 -18.55 -13.27
C LEU A 108 8.78 -19.96 -12.67
N ASP A 109 9.25 -20.94 -13.44
CA ASP A 109 9.46 -22.31 -12.93
C ASP A 109 10.48 -22.35 -11.81
N LEU A 110 11.58 -21.59 -11.94
CA LEU A 110 12.57 -21.44 -10.88
C LEU A 110 11.93 -20.94 -9.58
N LEU A 111 11.10 -19.89 -9.64
CA LEU A 111 10.43 -19.36 -8.45
C LEU A 111 9.46 -20.36 -7.82
N ILE A 112 8.71 -21.11 -8.64
CA ILE A 112 7.83 -22.17 -8.15
C ILE A 112 8.65 -23.26 -7.44
N ASN A 113 9.79 -23.66 -8.01
CA ASN A 113 10.70 -24.66 -7.42
C ASN A 113 11.41 -24.17 -6.16
N LEU A 114 11.65 -22.87 -6.03
CA LEU A 114 12.14 -22.22 -4.80
C LEU A 114 11.07 -22.13 -3.69
N ASP A 115 9.85 -22.61 -3.98
CA ASP A 115 8.70 -22.64 -3.07
C ASP A 115 8.34 -21.26 -2.48
N VAL A 116 8.48 -20.18 -3.28
CA VAL A 116 8.01 -18.86 -2.86
C VAL A 116 6.51 -18.89 -2.58
N ASP A 117 6.03 -18.16 -1.58
CA ASP A 117 4.61 -18.13 -1.22
C ASP A 117 3.80 -17.17 -2.11
N MET A 118 4.49 -16.21 -2.73
CA MET A 118 3.93 -15.18 -3.57
C MET A 118 4.81 -14.91 -4.80
N ILE A 119 4.17 -14.56 -5.92
CA ILE A 119 4.83 -14.24 -7.19
C ILE A 119 4.44 -12.82 -7.59
N LYS A 120 5.43 -12.00 -7.95
CA LYS A 120 5.20 -10.65 -8.47
C LYS A 120 5.16 -10.68 -9.99
N ILE A 121 4.13 -10.10 -10.61
CA ILE A 121 4.05 -9.89 -12.06
C ILE A 121 4.32 -8.42 -12.37
N SER A 122 5.25 -8.17 -13.28
CA SER A 122 5.66 -6.83 -13.72
C SER A 122 4.52 -6.10 -14.45
N SER A 123 4.60 -4.77 -14.56
CA SER A 123 3.66 -4.02 -15.42
C SER A 123 3.85 -4.31 -16.90
N GLY A 124 5.06 -4.68 -17.33
CA GLY A 124 5.32 -5.10 -18.71
C GLY A 124 4.64 -6.44 -19.05
N ASP A 125 4.46 -7.30 -18.05
CA ASP A 125 3.87 -8.63 -18.21
C ASP A 125 2.37 -8.70 -17.89
N LEU A 126 1.73 -7.56 -17.57
CA LEU A 126 0.30 -7.50 -17.28
C LEU A 126 -0.53 -8.09 -18.44
N THR A 127 -0.12 -7.85 -19.68
CA THR A 127 -0.82 -8.35 -20.87
C THR A 127 -0.31 -9.71 -21.36
N ASN A 128 0.65 -10.31 -20.66
CA ASN A 128 1.24 -11.60 -20.98
C ASN A 128 0.37 -12.77 -20.46
N GLY A 129 -0.79 -12.96 -21.09
CA GLY A 129 -1.79 -13.97 -20.70
C GLY A 129 -1.20 -15.38 -20.45
N PRO A 130 -0.34 -15.93 -21.31
CA PRO A 130 0.28 -17.24 -21.08
C PRO A 130 1.10 -17.31 -19.78
N LEU A 131 1.91 -16.29 -19.47
CA LEU A 131 2.68 -16.23 -18.22
C LEU A 131 1.75 -16.12 -16.99
N LEU A 132 0.74 -15.25 -17.06
CA LEU A 132 -0.27 -15.10 -16.00
C LEU A 132 -1.00 -16.42 -15.72
N PHE A 133 -1.42 -17.12 -16.76
CA PHE A 133 -2.13 -18.38 -16.65
C PHE A 133 -1.26 -19.43 -15.95
N LYS A 134 0.00 -19.59 -16.38
CA LYS A 134 0.95 -20.51 -15.72
C LYS A 134 1.20 -20.12 -14.26
N ALA A 135 1.36 -18.83 -13.97
CA ALA A 135 1.55 -18.36 -12.61
C ALA A 135 0.35 -18.69 -11.72
N ALA A 136 -0.89 -18.50 -12.20
CA ALA A 136 -2.10 -18.83 -11.44
C ALA A 136 -2.26 -20.34 -11.20
N LYS A 137 -1.89 -21.19 -12.16
CA LYS A 137 -1.91 -22.66 -12.01
C LYS A 137 -1.04 -23.14 -10.84
N SER A 138 0.00 -22.40 -10.48
CA SER A 138 0.88 -22.71 -9.32
C SER A 138 0.18 -22.56 -7.96
N GLN A 139 -1.01 -21.95 -7.91
CA GLN A 139 -1.81 -21.69 -6.70
C GLN A 139 -1.16 -20.75 -5.65
N LYS A 140 0.05 -20.23 -5.94
CA LYS A 140 0.72 -19.18 -5.16
C LYS A 140 -0.08 -17.89 -5.20
N LYS A 141 0.09 -17.00 -4.22
CA LYS A 141 -0.52 -15.67 -4.30
C LYS A 141 0.17 -14.86 -5.40
N ILE A 142 -0.55 -13.92 -6.02
CA ILE A 142 0.00 -13.07 -7.07
C ILE A 142 -0.11 -11.60 -6.67
N ILE A 143 0.97 -10.85 -6.83
CA ILE A 143 0.95 -9.39 -6.87
C ILE A 143 1.10 -8.99 -8.34
N ILE A 144 0.22 -8.15 -8.86
CA ILE A 144 0.30 -7.67 -10.24
C ILE A 144 0.36 -6.15 -10.28
N SER A 145 1.38 -5.57 -10.91
CA SER A 145 1.48 -4.12 -11.07
C SER A 145 0.78 -3.66 -12.34
N THR A 146 0.14 -2.49 -12.30
CA THR A 146 -0.73 -2.01 -13.39
C THR A 146 -0.25 -0.72 -14.05
N GLY A 147 1.03 -0.37 -13.96
CA GLY A 147 1.62 0.72 -14.71
C GLY A 147 1.39 0.54 -16.21
N MET A 148 1.21 1.67 -16.93
CA MET A 148 0.90 1.72 -18.38
C MET A 148 -0.49 1.18 -18.77
N ALA A 149 -1.23 0.59 -17.85
CA ALA A 149 -2.45 -0.15 -18.15
C ALA A 149 -3.75 0.66 -18.02
N THR A 150 -4.73 0.26 -18.81
CA THR A 150 -6.13 0.67 -18.69
C THR A 150 -6.91 -0.30 -17.80
N PHE A 151 -8.10 0.11 -17.34
CA PHE A 151 -9.01 -0.78 -16.60
C PHE A 151 -9.37 -2.05 -17.37
N GLU A 152 -9.52 -1.96 -18.69
CA GLU A 152 -9.87 -3.12 -19.51
C GLU A 152 -8.71 -4.11 -19.60
N GLU A 153 -7.47 -3.64 -19.70
CA GLU A 153 -6.29 -4.51 -19.66
C GLU A 153 -6.12 -5.19 -18.30
N ILE A 154 -6.36 -4.47 -17.21
CA ILE A 154 -6.37 -5.06 -15.86
C ILE A 154 -7.45 -6.14 -15.76
N LYS A 155 -8.67 -5.85 -16.22
CA LYS A 155 -9.78 -6.81 -16.23
C LYS A 155 -9.42 -8.08 -17.01
N LYS A 156 -8.77 -7.93 -18.17
CA LYS A 156 -8.29 -9.04 -19.00
C LYS A 156 -7.23 -9.87 -18.27
N ALA A 157 -6.27 -9.24 -17.60
CA ALA A 157 -5.27 -9.94 -16.80
C ALA A 157 -5.92 -10.75 -15.66
N LEU A 158 -6.85 -10.13 -14.92
CA LEU A 158 -7.55 -10.78 -13.81
C LEU A 158 -8.43 -11.94 -14.27
N SER A 159 -9.03 -11.88 -15.46
CA SER A 159 -9.82 -12.99 -15.99
C SER A 159 -8.97 -14.23 -16.29
N VAL A 160 -7.76 -14.03 -16.81
CA VAL A 160 -6.77 -15.09 -17.01
C VAL A 160 -6.34 -15.70 -15.68
N LEU A 161 -6.01 -14.87 -14.69
CA LEU A 161 -5.64 -15.34 -13.35
C LEU A 161 -6.76 -16.14 -12.70
N ALA A 162 -8.00 -15.62 -12.73
CA ALA A 162 -9.15 -16.30 -12.15
C ALA A 162 -9.36 -17.69 -12.76
N TRP A 163 -9.27 -17.78 -14.09
CA TRP A 163 -9.37 -19.06 -14.80
C TRP A 163 -8.25 -20.02 -14.40
N GLY A 164 -6.99 -19.57 -14.38
CA GLY A 164 -5.84 -20.41 -14.01
C GLY A 164 -5.89 -20.94 -12.58
N TYR A 165 -6.42 -20.14 -11.64
CA TYR A 165 -6.63 -20.60 -10.27
C TYR A 165 -7.73 -21.66 -10.16
N PHE A 166 -8.86 -21.46 -10.86
CA PHE A 166 -10.03 -22.34 -10.73
C PHE A 166 -9.90 -23.64 -11.55
N TYR A 167 -9.29 -23.55 -12.73
CA TYR A 167 -9.15 -24.63 -13.70
C TYR A 167 -7.67 -24.97 -13.96
N PRO A 168 -6.90 -25.39 -12.94
CA PRO A 168 -5.44 -25.54 -13.07
C PRO A 168 -5.01 -26.65 -14.05
N ASN A 169 -5.92 -27.55 -14.43
CA ASN A 169 -5.67 -28.66 -15.35
C ASN A 169 -6.46 -28.53 -16.66
N GLN A 170 -7.06 -27.37 -16.94
CA GLN A 170 -7.89 -27.16 -18.12
C GLN A 170 -7.51 -25.86 -18.83
N GLU A 171 -7.11 -26.00 -20.09
CA GLU A 171 -6.88 -24.87 -20.98
C GLU A 171 -8.21 -24.12 -21.27
N PRO A 172 -8.18 -22.79 -21.34
CA PRO A 172 -9.36 -22.02 -21.75
C PRO A 172 -9.71 -22.31 -23.21
N ILE A 173 -11.00 -22.42 -23.51
CA ILE A 173 -11.47 -22.63 -24.90
C ILE A 173 -11.09 -21.42 -25.76
N ASN A 174 -11.26 -20.22 -25.22
CA ASN A 174 -10.85 -18.96 -25.83
C ASN A 174 -10.83 -17.85 -24.77
N PHE A 175 -10.44 -16.64 -25.16
CA PHE A 175 -10.40 -15.51 -24.24
C PHE A 175 -11.79 -15.12 -23.70
N SER A 176 -12.84 -15.27 -24.51
CA SER A 176 -14.22 -14.95 -24.10
C SER A 176 -14.70 -15.87 -22.97
N SER A 177 -14.32 -17.15 -22.94
CA SER A 177 -14.68 -18.05 -21.83
C SER A 177 -14.07 -17.59 -20.50
N MET A 178 -12.84 -17.08 -20.51
CA MET A 178 -12.21 -16.51 -19.32
C MET A 178 -12.92 -15.25 -18.84
N MET A 179 -13.28 -14.35 -19.76
CA MET A 179 -14.02 -13.13 -19.44
C MET A 179 -15.42 -13.42 -18.88
N ASN A 180 -16.13 -14.40 -19.45
CA ASN A 180 -17.42 -14.84 -18.96
C ASN A 180 -17.32 -15.46 -17.56
N PHE A 181 -16.30 -16.31 -17.32
CA PHE A 181 -16.05 -16.84 -15.99
C PHE A 181 -15.72 -15.73 -15.00
N PHE A 182 -14.92 -14.73 -15.40
CA PHE A 182 -14.57 -13.62 -14.53
C PHE A 182 -15.78 -12.81 -14.04
N ALA A 183 -16.89 -12.79 -14.78
CA ALA A 183 -18.13 -12.13 -14.36
C ALA A 183 -18.87 -12.84 -13.21
N THR A 184 -18.45 -14.06 -12.83
CA THR A 184 -19.07 -14.86 -11.75
C THR A 184 -18.57 -14.44 -10.36
N LYS A 185 -19.35 -14.73 -9.31
CA LYS A 185 -18.95 -14.42 -7.93
C LYS A 185 -17.76 -15.27 -7.49
N GLU A 186 -17.68 -16.49 -7.99
CA GLU A 186 -16.62 -17.46 -7.71
C GLU A 186 -15.27 -16.91 -8.18
N ALA A 187 -15.20 -16.44 -9.43
CA ALA A 187 -13.99 -15.82 -9.97
C ALA A 187 -13.58 -14.57 -9.18
N GLN A 188 -14.52 -13.68 -8.86
CA GLN A 188 -14.24 -12.48 -8.05
C GLN A 188 -13.74 -12.83 -6.64
N SER A 189 -14.30 -13.87 -6.01
CA SER A 189 -13.87 -14.36 -4.69
C SER A 189 -12.43 -14.88 -4.72
N ILE A 190 -12.07 -15.64 -5.75
CA ILE A 190 -10.70 -16.14 -5.95
C ILE A 190 -9.72 -14.98 -6.09
N ILE A 191 -10.04 -13.99 -6.94
CA ILE A 191 -9.18 -12.82 -7.12
C ILE A 191 -9.00 -12.05 -5.82
N ASN A 192 -10.07 -11.79 -5.07
CA ASN A 192 -9.98 -11.12 -3.77
C ASN A 192 -9.08 -11.90 -2.77
N ALA A 193 -9.15 -13.23 -2.79
CA ALA A 193 -8.37 -14.07 -1.88
C ALA A 193 -6.90 -14.27 -2.28
N LYS A 194 -6.58 -14.22 -3.57
CA LYS A 194 -5.28 -14.66 -4.12
C LYS A 194 -4.47 -13.56 -4.81
N VAL A 195 -5.06 -12.42 -5.13
CA VAL A 195 -4.43 -11.39 -5.97
C VAL A 195 -4.40 -10.03 -5.29
N TYR A 196 -3.23 -9.39 -5.30
CA TYR A 196 -3.03 -7.99 -4.98
C TYR A 196 -2.78 -7.18 -6.25
N ILE A 197 -3.47 -6.05 -6.41
CA ILE A 197 -3.34 -5.17 -7.57
C ILE A 197 -2.55 -3.93 -7.14
N LEU A 198 -1.39 -3.67 -7.73
CA LEU A 198 -0.60 -2.48 -7.41
C LEU A 198 -0.80 -1.38 -8.44
N GLN A 199 -1.31 -0.23 -8.00
CA GLN A 199 -1.16 1.02 -8.74
C GLN A 199 0.33 1.37 -8.82
N CYS A 200 0.80 1.78 -10.00
CA CYS A 200 2.14 2.33 -10.18
C CYS A 200 2.23 3.15 -11.46
N THR A 201 3.29 3.95 -11.57
CA THR A 201 3.66 4.70 -12.77
C THR A 201 5.07 4.28 -13.18
N SER A 202 5.26 3.87 -14.44
CA SER A 202 6.54 3.34 -14.95
C SER A 202 7.51 4.47 -15.33
N GLU A 203 7.85 5.33 -14.36
CA GLU A 203 8.85 6.38 -14.52
C GLU A 203 9.76 6.43 -13.28
N TYR A 204 11.08 6.55 -13.47
CA TYR A 204 12.07 6.34 -12.42
C TYR A 204 13.08 7.50 -12.38
N PRO A 205 12.90 8.52 -11.51
CA PRO A 205 11.81 8.66 -10.53
C PRO A 205 10.51 9.20 -11.14
N THR A 206 9.36 8.80 -10.58
CA THR A 206 8.04 9.33 -10.94
C THR A 206 7.80 10.69 -10.28
N PRO A 207 7.50 11.75 -11.05
CA PRO A 207 6.99 13.01 -10.51
C PRO A 207 5.66 12.83 -9.75
N SER A 208 5.49 13.52 -8.60
CA SER A 208 4.31 13.33 -7.74
C SER A 208 2.98 13.62 -8.44
N ASN A 209 2.95 14.54 -9.40
CA ASN A 209 1.76 14.87 -10.20
C ASN A 209 1.35 13.75 -11.19
N LEU A 210 2.20 12.75 -11.42
CA LEU A 210 1.93 11.60 -12.30
C LEU A 210 1.58 10.31 -11.54
N VAL A 211 1.55 10.33 -10.20
CA VAL A 211 1.29 9.13 -9.37
C VAL A 211 -0.17 8.69 -9.43
N ASN A 212 -1.09 9.66 -9.29
CA ASN A 212 -2.54 9.44 -9.21
C ASN A 212 -2.97 8.41 -8.14
N LEU A 213 -2.68 8.66 -6.86
CA LEU A 213 -3.06 7.76 -5.75
C LEU A 213 -4.57 7.50 -5.63
N ASN A 214 -5.43 8.38 -6.17
CA ASN A 214 -6.87 8.15 -6.18
C ASN A 214 -7.27 6.90 -6.97
N THR A 215 -6.40 6.40 -7.87
CA THR A 215 -6.59 5.12 -8.57
C THR A 215 -6.71 3.93 -7.60
N LEU A 216 -6.12 3.99 -6.40
CA LEU A 216 -6.31 2.96 -5.37
C LEU A 216 -7.80 2.76 -5.05
N LYS A 217 -8.56 3.85 -4.93
CA LYS A 217 -9.99 3.80 -4.61
C LYS A 217 -10.78 3.17 -5.75
N THR A 218 -10.49 3.56 -6.99
CA THR A 218 -11.23 3.08 -8.16
C THR A 218 -10.89 1.63 -8.50
N LEU A 219 -9.62 1.20 -8.36
CA LEU A 219 -9.24 -0.22 -8.49
C LEU A 219 -9.95 -1.08 -7.44
N LYS A 220 -9.96 -0.63 -6.18
CA LYS A 220 -10.61 -1.36 -5.09
C LYS A 220 -12.11 -1.49 -5.32
N SER A 221 -12.79 -0.41 -5.74
CA SER A 221 -14.23 -0.46 -6.03
C SER A 221 -14.55 -1.31 -7.26
N GLN A 222 -13.72 -1.25 -8.30
CA GLN A 222 -14.00 -1.90 -9.58
C GLN A 222 -13.79 -3.42 -9.51
N PHE A 223 -12.76 -3.87 -8.78
CA PHE A 223 -12.35 -5.29 -8.78
C PHE A 223 -12.59 -5.99 -7.44
N ASN A 224 -13.06 -5.26 -6.42
CA ASN A 224 -13.27 -5.78 -5.06
C ASN A 224 -12.06 -6.60 -4.54
N ALA A 225 -10.85 -6.15 -4.90
CA ALA A 225 -9.59 -6.83 -4.61
C ALA A 225 -8.73 -5.97 -3.68
N SER A 226 -7.75 -6.62 -3.02
CA SER A 226 -6.76 -5.90 -2.24
C SER A 226 -5.86 -5.08 -3.18
N VAL A 227 -5.80 -3.78 -2.94
CA VAL A 227 -5.00 -2.85 -3.75
C VAL A 227 -3.77 -2.39 -2.96
N GLY A 228 -2.67 -2.16 -3.66
CA GLY A 228 -1.45 -1.60 -3.09
C GLY A 228 -0.81 -0.60 -4.04
N PHE A 229 0.40 -0.17 -3.70
CA PHE A 229 1.13 0.85 -4.44
C PHE A 229 2.59 0.42 -4.62
N SER A 230 3.04 0.37 -5.87
CA SER A 230 4.45 0.21 -6.23
C SER A 230 4.98 1.59 -6.62
N ASP A 231 5.92 2.09 -5.81
CA ASP A 231 6.24 3.51 -5.73
C ASP A 231 7.63 3.81 -6.30
N HIS A 232 7.67 4.63 -7.36
CA HIS A 232 8.91 5.09 -7.99
C HIS A 232 9.19 6.58 -7.75
N THR A 233 8.47 7.23 -6.83
CA THR A 233 8.72 8.63 -6.46
C THR A 233 9.99 8.80 -5.64
N LEU A 234 10.52 10.02 -5.55
CA LEU A 234 11.61 10.33 -4.63
C LEU A 234 11.12 10.37 -3.17
N GLY A 235 11.90 9.81 -2.25
CA GLY A 235 11.54 9.68 -0.84
C GLY A 235 10.40 8.69 -0.63
N TYR A 236 9.72 8.79 0.51
CA TYR A 236 8.73 7.79 0.96
C TYR A 236 7.38 8.37 1.43
N HIS A 237 7.20 9.69 1.36
CA HIS A 237 5.99 10.37 1.83
C HIS A 237 4.74 9.98 1.00
N ILE A 238 4.91 9.67 -0.29
CA ILE A 238 3.81 9.19 -1.15
C ILE A 238 3.40 7.76 -0.80
N ALA A 239 4.36 6.88 -0.48
CA ALA A 239 4.06 5.55 0.04
C ALA A 239 3.27 5.61 1.37
N ILE A 240 3.64 6.50 2.29
CA ILE A 240 2.89 6.71 3.54
C ILE A 240 1.46 7.20 3.24
N ALA A 241 1.31 8.15 2.32
CA ALA A 241 -0.01 8.63 1.90
C ALA A 241 -0.87 7.50 1.29
N ALA A 242 -0.26 6.61 0.51
CA ALA A 242 -0.96 5.44 -0.05
C ALA A 242 -1.48 4.50 1.05
N VAL A 243 -0.71 4.28 2.13
CA VAL A 243 -1.18 3.51 3.30
C VAL A 243 -2.38 4.17 3.96
N ALA A 244 -2.32 5.48 4.19
CA ALA A 244 -3.45 6.24 4.72
C ALA A 244 -4.71 6.17 3.81
N MET A 245 -4.51 5.96 2.51
CA MET A 245 -5.57 5.75 1.52
C MET A 245 -6.04 4.28 1.42
N GLY A 246 -5.49 3.37 2.22
CA GLY A 246 -5.91 1.97 2.33
C GLY A 246 -5.12 0.99 1.46
N ALA A 247 -3.88 1.31 1.07
CA ALA A 247 -2.98 0.39 0.40
C ALA A 247 -2.61 -0.80 1.31
N ALA A 248 -2.88 -2.02 0.84
CA ALA A 248 -2.54 -3.28 1.50
C ALA A 248 -1.07 -3.70 1.29
N ILE A 249 -0.43 -3.20 0.22
CA ILE A 249 0.97 -3.46 -0.10
C ILE A 249 1.65 -2.14 -0.47
N ILE A 250 2.87 -1.95 0.01
CA ILE A 250 3.81 -0.94 -0.47
C ILE A 250 5.05 -1.66 -1.02
N GLU A 251 5.40 -1.36 -2.26
CA GLU A 251 6.65 -1.79 -2.89
C GLU A 251 7.51 -0.58 -3.19
N LYS A 252 8.78 -0.60 -2.75
CA LYS A 252 9.70 0.54 -2.90
C LYS A 252 11.10 0.04 -3.19
N HIS A 253 11.71 0.57 -4.24
CA HIS A 253 13.12 0.30 -4.54
C HIS A 253 14.03 0.87 -3.45
N PHE A 254 15.08 0.14 -3.11
CA PHE A 254 16.16 0.63 -2.26
C PHE A 254 17.53 0.24 -2.81
N THR A 255 18.55 0.96 -2.37
CA THR A 255 19.94 0.76 -2.76
C THR A 255 20.87 1.04 -1.58
N LEU A 256 22.11 0.55 -1.65
CA LEU A 256 23.16 0.88 -0.69
C LEU A 256 23.84 2.20 -1.02
N ASN A 257 23.85 2.59 -2.30
CA ASN A 257 24.43 3.84 -2.77
C ASN A 257 23.72 4.33 -4.03
N ARG A 258 23.22 5.58 -4.00
CA ARG A 258 22.58 6.24 -5.15
C ARG A 258 23.54 6.58 -6.28
N ASP A 259 24.83 6.69 -5.99
CA ASP A 259 25.87 7.03 -6.95
C ASP A 259 26.36 5.82 -7.75
N PHE A 260 25.91 4.60 -7.42
CA PHE A 260 26.21 3.42 -8.23
C PHE A 260 25.59 3.54 -9.62
N VAL A 261 26.32 3.02 -10.62
CA VAL A 261 25.85 2.99 -12.00
C VAL A 261 24.79 1.90 -12.13
N GLY A 262 23.59 2.28 -12.57
CA GLY A 262 22.50 1.36 -12.81
C GLY A 262 21.20 2.12 -13.10
N PRO A 263 20.18 1.43 -13.62
CA PRO A 263 18.96 2.09 -14.08
C PRO A 263 18.12 2.65 -12.92
N ASP A 264 18.16 2.03 -11.74
CA ASP A 264 17.17 2.27 -10.69
C ASP A 264 17.73 2.94 -9.42
N HIS A 265 19.07 3.04 -9.27
CA HIS A 265 19.72 3.60 -8.09
C HIS A 265 19.21 5.00 -7.74
N LYS A 266 19.03 5.88 -8.73
CA LYS A 266 18.62 7.27 -8.53
C LYS A 266 17.22 7.43 -7.92
N ALA A 267 16.31 6.51 -8.21
CA ALA A 267 14.94 6.52 -7.70
C ALA A 267 14.80 5.76 -6.36
N SER A 268 15.85 5.07 -5.93
CA SER A 268 15.83 4.15 -4.79
C SER A 268 16.04 4.86 -3.45
N LEU A 269 15.45 4.29 -2.38
CA LEU A 269 15.74 4.68 -1.01
C LEU A 269 17.13 4.21 -0.57
N MET A 270 17.78 4.97 0.30
CA MET A 270 18.96 4.55 1.06
C MET A 270 18.55 3.71 2.28
N PRO A 271 19.46 2.95 2.91
CA PRO A 271 19.12 2.05 4.03
C PRO A 271 18.39 2.74 5.19
N LYS A 272 18.82 3.95 5.56
CA LYS A 272 18.18 4.74 6.61
C LYS A 272 16.75 5.14 6.23
N GLU A 273 16.54 5.58 5.00
CA GLU A 273 15.23 6.02 4.52
C GLU A 273 14.25 4.83 4.39
N LEU A 274 14.73 3.64 4.02
CA LEU A 274 13.91 2.41 4.02
C LEU A 274 13.39 2.12 5.44
N LYS A 275 14.28 2.16 6.44
CA LYS A 275 13.91 1.95 7.84
C LYS A 275 12.94 3.03 8.36
N GLU A 276 13.17 4.28 8.00
CA GLU A 276 12.27 5.39 8.34
C GLU A 276 10.90 5.22 7.70
N MET A 277 10.83 4.85 6.41
CA MET A 277 9.57 4.56 5.72
C MET A 277 8.77 3.49 6.45
N ILE A 278 9.41 2.35 6.76
CA ILE A 278 8.75 1.24 7.46
C ILE A 278 8.23 1.70 8.82
N THR A 279 9.06 2.42 9.59
CA THR A 279 8.69 2.93 10.91
C THR A 279 7.47 3.86 10.83
N GLN A 280 7.51 4.85 9.92
CA GLN A 280 6.43 5.82 9.76
C GLN A 280 5.15 5.20 9.19
N ILE A 281 5.25 4.18 8.33
CA ILE A 281 4.09 3.39 7.91
C ILE A 281 3.43 2.74 9.14
N ARG A 282 4.19 2.12 10.05
CA ARG A 282 3.63 1.52 11.28
C ARG A 282 3.00 2.55 12.22
N GLU A 283 3.61 3.73 12.34
CA GLU A 283 3.05 4.84 13.12
C GLU A 283 1.72 5.32 12.53
N VAL A 284 1.64 5.47 11.20
CA VAL A 284 0.40 5.86 10.52
C VAL A 284 -0.69 4.79 10.65
N GLU A 285 -0.35 3.51 10.49
CA GLU A 285 -1.30 2.41 10.71
C GLU A 285 -1.95 2.47 12.10
N ASN A 286 -1.15 2.75 13.13
CA ASN A 286 -1.64 2.95 14.49
C ASN A 286 -2.51 4.22 14.61
N ALA A 287 -2.10 5.30 13.96
CA ALA A 287 -2.81 6.59 14.00
C ALA A 287 -4.16 6.58 13.25
N LEU A 288 -4.36 5.68 12.28
CA LEU A 288 -5.62 5.55 11.54
C LEU A 288 -6.82 5.20 12.45
N GLY A 289 -6.60 4.63 13.65
CA GLY A 289 -7.65 4.38 14.66
C GLY A 289 -8.77 3.47 14.18
N ASP A 290 -9.93 3.45 14.82
CA ASP A 290 -11.11 2.65 14.40
C ASP A 290 -12.15 3.45 13.59
N GLY A 291 -11.94 4.75 13.43
CA GLY A 291 -12.86 5.67 12.76
C GLY A 291 -14.04 6.14 13.63
N ILE A 292 -14.12 5.73 14.90
CA ILE A 292 -15.19 6.13 15.81
C ILE A 292 -14.82 7.47 16.46
N LYS A 293 -15.60 8.53 16.18
CA LYS A 293 -15.39 9.83 16.82
C LYS A 293 -15.97 9.84 18.24
N GLN A 294 -15.07 9.76 19.21
CA GLN A 294 -15.38 9.89 20.63
C GLN A 294 -14.24 10.64 21.35
N PRO A 295 -14.49 11.21 22.55
CA PRO A 295 -13.41 11.71 23.39
C PRO A 295 -12.47 10.57 23.79
N VAL A 296 -11.17 10.81 23.77
CA VAL A 296 -10.16 9.81 24.13
C VAL A 296 -9.28 10.28 25.29
N GLY A 297 -8.83 9.35 26.13
CA GLY A 297 -7.96 9.64 27.26
C GLY A 297 -8.51 10.76 28.16
N ASN A 298 -7.69 11.78 28.40
CA ASN A 298 -8.01 12.89 29.29
C ASN A 298 -8.94 13.96 28.67
N GLU A 299 -9.42 13.75 27.43
CA GLU A 299 -10.39 14.67 26.81
C GLU A 299 -11.71 14.72 27.59
N ILE A 300 -12.11 13.66 28.30
CA ILE A 300 -13.36 13.62 29.09
C ILE A 300 -13.30 14.62 30.25
N GLU A 301 -12.21 14.60 31.03
CA GLU A 301 -12.03 15.54 32.15
C GLU A 301 -11.78 16.95 31.63
N THR A 302 -11.01 17.09 30.55
CA THR A 302 -10.80 18.38 29.89
C THR A 302 -12.15 18.97 29.45
N ALA A 303 -13.02 18.15 28.85
CA ALA A 303 -14.35 18.57 28.42
C ALA A 303 -15.19 19.08 29.60
N ARG A 304 -15.16 18.45 30.78
CA ARG A 304 -15.85 18.98 31.97
C ARG A 304 -15.35 20.39 32.34
N LEU A 305 -14.04 20.61 32.30
CA LEU A 305 -13.44 21.89 32.68
C LEU A 305 -13.67 23.00 31.63
N VAL A 306 -13.63 22.66 30.34
CA VAL A 306 -13.60 23.66 29.25
C VAL A 306 -14.89 23.75 28.45
N ARG A 307 -15.85 22.83 28.61
CA ARG A 307 -17.20 23.02 28.08
C ARG A 307 -17.94 24.02 28.95
N LYS A 308 -18.86 24.72 28.30
CA LYS A 308 -19.72 25.68 28.97
C LYS A 308 -21.02 25.02 29.40
N ALA A 309 -21.69 25.65 30.35
CA ALA A 309 -23.01 25.33 30.83
C ALA A 309 -23.80 26.64 31.02
N LEU A 310 -25.08 26.51 31.37
CA LEU A 310 -25.94 27.64 31.68
C LEU A 310 -25.77 28.05 33.14
N TYR A 311 -25.58 29.35 33.33
CA TYR A 311 -25.42 29.99 34.62
C TYR A 311 -26.37 31.19 34.71
N ALA A 312 -26.79 31.54 35.91
CA ALA A 312 -27.61 32.72 36.12
C ALA A 312 -26.78 34.00 35.88
N ASN A 313 -27.27 34.89 35.03
CA ASN A 313 -26.66 36.21 34.77
C ASN A 313 -27.12 37.28 35.78
N ASN A 314 -28.31 37.08 36.35
CA ASN A 314 -28.90 37.88 37.42
C ASN A 314 -29.33 36.95 38.57
N ASN A 315 -29.77 37.53 39.69
CA ASN A 315 -30.52 36.76 40.68
C ASN A 315 -31.91 36.42 40.09
N ILE A 316 -32.37 35.18 40.27
CA ILE A 316 -33.66 34.68 39.77
C ILE A 316 -34.41 34.10 40.97
N THR A 317 -35.63 34.56 41.26
CA THR A 317 -36.42 34.01 42.37
C THR A 317 -37.19 32.77 41.93
N LYS A 318 -37.47 31.86 42.86
CA LYS A 318 -38.35 30.72 42.63
C LYS A 318 -39.67 31.17 41.99
N ASP A 319 -40.15 30.39 41.04
CA ASP A 319 -41.36 30.61 40.25
C ASP A 319 -41.31 31.82 39.28
N GLN A 320 -40.23 32.62 39.27
CA GLN A 320 -39.99 33.66 38.25
C GLN A 320 -39.84 33.01 36.88
N ARG A 321 -40.48 33.58 35.85
CA ARG A 321 -40.22 33.19 34.46
C ARG A 321 -38.82 33.66 34.04
N ILE A 322 -37.95 32.71 33.67
CA ILE A 322 -36.57 32.98 33.26
C ILE A 322 -36.57 33.70 31.91
N SER A 323 -35.96 34.89 31.83
CA SER A 323 -35.79 35.62 30.56
C SER A 323 -34.44 35.34 29.90
N PRO A 324 -34.26 35.65 28.60
CA PRO A 324 -32.95 35.61 27.95
C PRO A 324 -31.85 36.35 28.70
N GLY A 325 -32.17 37.49 29.32
CA GLY A 325 -31.20 38.31 30.05
C GLY A 325 -30.77 37.72 31.39
N ASP A 326 -31.49 36.72 31.91
CA ASP A 326 -31.22 36.05 33.17
C ASP A 326 -30.24 34.88 33.03
N ILE A 327 -29.89 34.50 31.81
CA ILE A 327 -29.02 33.36 31.52
C ILE A 327 -27.72 33.86 30.88
N GLN A 328 -26.60 33.28 31.30
CA GLN A 328 -25.30 33.43 30.65
C GLN A 328 -24.65 32.06 30.46
N VAL A 329 -23.71 31.98 29.51
CA VAL A 329 -23.06 30.72 29.13
C VAL A 329 -21.60 30.77 29.55
N LEU A 330 -21.27 30.11 30.67
CA LEU A 330 -19.95 30.13 31.32
C LEU A 330 -19.37 28.73 31.50
N ARG A 331 -18.09 28.64 31.88
CA ARG A 331 -17.40 27.38 32.29
C ARG A 331 -17.39 27.26 33.81
N PRO A 332 -17.20 26.05 34.38
CA PRO A 332 -17.12 24.74 33.71
C PRO A 332 -18.50 24.11 33.45
N TYR A 333 -18.52 22.95 32.79
CA TYR A 333 -19.66 22.05 32.81
C TYR A 333 -19.44 21.00 33.90
N ASN A 334 -20.25 21.02 34.94
CA ASN A 334 -20.12 20.14 36.11
C ASN A 334 -21.40 19.31 36.37
N GLY A 335 -22.14 18.99 35.30
CA GLY A 335 -23.42 18.27 35.37
C GLY A 335 -24.65 19.19 35.49
N ASN A 336 -24.45 20.50 35.42
CA ASN A 336 -25.48 21.52 35.23
C ASN A 336 -26.03 21.54 33.79
N LEU A 337 -27.01 22.40 33.51
CA LEU A 337 -27.64 22.42 32.18
C LEU A 337 -26.65 22.79 31.07
N GLU A 338 -26.58 21.96 30.03
CA GLU A 338 -25.80 22.26 28.84
C GLU A 338 -26.38 23.48 28.10
N PRO A 339 -25.56 24.22 27.32
CA PRO A 339 -26.04 25.40 26.61
C PRO A 339 -27.23 25.13 25.66
N ASN A 340 -27.33 23.92 25.13
CA ASN A 340 -28.44 23.50 24.27
C ASN A 340 -29.80 23.50 25.01
N ALA A 341 -29.81 23.37 26.34
CA ALA A 341 -31.03 23.44 27.15
C ALA A 341 -31.57 24.87 27.31
N TYR A 342 -30.90 25.89 26.76
CA TYR A 342 -31.29 27.30 26.91
C TYR A 342 -32.73 27.55 26.46
N TRP A 343 -33.11 26.99 25.31
CA TRP A 343 -34.46 27.15 24.75
C TRP A 343 -35.52 26.38 25.56
N ASP A 344 -35.11 25.34 26.30
CA ASP A 344 -36.00 24.58 27.16
C ASP A 344 -36.30 25.32 28.48
N ILE A 345 -35.43 26.24 28.90
CA ILE A 345 -35.59 26.96 30.17
C ILE A 345 -36.10 28.39 30.00
N VAL A 346 -35.86 29.04 28.87
CA VAL A 346 -36.37 30.39 28.62
C VAL A 346 -37.90 30.38 28.67
N ASN A 347 -38.47 31.38 29.34
CA ASN A 347 -39.89 31.53 29.65
C ASN A 347 -40.49 30.46 30.55
N THR A 348 -39.70 29.57 31.16
CA THR A 348 -40.19 28.61 32.18
C THR A 348 -40.03 29.18 33.59
N PRO A 349 -40.89 28.79 34.56
CA PRO A 349 -40.74 29.19 35.96
C PRO A 349 -39.50 28.53 36.60
N ALA A 350 -38.69 29.32 37.30
CA ALA A 350 -37.50 28.85 38.02
C ALA A 350 -37.87 27.90 39.16
N LYS A 351 -37.19 26.75 39.23
CA LYS A 351 -37.51 25.69 40.22
C LYS A 351 -37.09 26.04 41.65
N LYS A 352 -36.16 26.98 41.80
CA LYS A 352 -35.59 27.48 43.07
C LYS A 352 -35.04 28.89 42.86
N ASP A 353 -34.60 29.52 43.94
CA ASP A 353 -33.82 30.75 43.86
C ASP A 353 -32.41 30.46 43.30
N TYR A 354 -31.92 31.34 42.44
CA TYR A 354 -30.55 31.35 41.91
C TYR A 354 -29.91 32.72 42.14
N ARG A 355 -28.65 32.74 42.55
CA ARG A 355 -27.82 33.96 42.58
C ARG A 355 -27.10 34.13 41.26
N LYS A 356 -26.75 35.36 40.90
CA LYS A 356 -25.85 35.62 39.75
C LYS A 356 -24.57 34.77 39.89
N GLY A 357 -24.28 33.98 38.85
CA GLY A 357 -23.15 33.06 38.80
C GLY A 357 -23.47 31.64 39.27
N ASP A 358 -24.67 31.36 39.77
CA ASP A 358 -25.08 29.99 40.09
C ASP A 358 -25.32 29.17 38.83
N PRO A 359 -25.00 27.86 38.83
CA PRO A 359 -25.34 26.95 37.75
C PRO A 359 -26.87 26.74 37.69
N LEU A 360 -27.43 26.74 36.48
CA LEU A 360 -28.86 26.53 36.25
C LEU A 360 -29.26 25.05 36.27
#